data_AF-A0A966R4P5-F1
#
_entry.id   AF-A0A966R4P5-F1
#
_cell.length_a   1.000
_cell.length_b   1.000
_cell.length_c   1.000
_cell.angle_alpha   90.00
_cell.angle_beta   90.00
_cell.angle_gamma   90.00
#
_symmetry.space_group_name_H-M   'P 1'
#
loop_
_entity.id
_entity.type
_entity.pdbx_description
1 polymer ?
#
loop_
_entity_poly.entity_id
_entity_poly.type
_entity_poly.pdbx_seq_one_letter_code
_entity_poly.pdbx_strand_id
1 'polypeptide(L)'
;MSYNKVMLLAKAKTDYLEYLEIEQGRSQKTIQNYDHYLTRLLDFAGEISVTDINSELVRKWRLWLNRLGTNTSDELQKNTQNYHLIALRNFLKFCAKRDIPAMSADKIELAKANRKQVTFLNPEEL
;
A
#
# COMPACT_ATOMS: atom_id res chain seq x y z
N MET A 1 -23.34 18.05 -16.94
CA MET A 1 -22.26 18.31 -15.95
C MET A 1 -22.06 17.04 -15.18
N SER A 2 -20.94 16.33 -15.40
CA SER A 2 -20.65 15.10 -14.66
C SER A 2 -20.18 15.52 -13.27
N TYR A 3 -20.97 15.24 -12.24
CA TYR A 3 -20.52 15.36 -10.86
C TYR A 3 -19.38 14.37 -10.68
N ASN A 4 -18.14 14.85 -10.61
CA ASN A 4 -17.03 14.06 -10.10
C ASN A 4 -17.39 13.68 -8.66
N LYS A 5 -17.94 12.47 -8.50
CA LYS A 5 -18.39 11.96 -7.22
C LYS A 5 -17.14 11.78 -6.36
N VAL A 6 -16.94 12.68 -5.41
CA VAL A 6 -15.82 12.62 -4.46
C VAL A 6 -15.99 11.33 -3.65
N MET A 7 -15.11 10.36 -3.87
CA MET A 7 -15.12 9.08 -3.19
C MET A 7 -14.16 9.14 -2.00
N LEU A 8 -14.67 8.88 -0.79
CA LEU A 8 -13.82 8.78 0.41
C LEU A 8 -12.84 7.62 0.28
N LEU A 9 -11.60 7.83 0.72
CA LEU A 9 -10.55 6.81 0.67
C LEU A 9 -10.94 5.56 1.46
N ALA A 10 -11.55 5.72 2.63
CA ALA A 10 -11.99 4.59 3.46
C ALA A 10 -13.02 3.73 2.73
N LYS A 11 -13.99 4.36 2.05
CA LYS A 11 -14.99 3.65 1.26
C LYS A 11 -14.37 2.94 0.05
N ALA A 12 -13.51 3.65 -0.70
CA ALA A 12 -12.84 3.08 -1.86
C ALA A 12 -11.95 1.89 -1.48
N LYS A 13 -11.29 1.95 -0.31
CA LYS A 13 -10.52 0.85 0.25
C LYS A 13 -11.41 -0.38 0.49
N THR A 14 -12.59 -0.23 1.09
CA THR A 14 -13.52 -1.34 1.29
C THR A 14 -13.93 -1.97 -0.04
N ASP A 15 -14.39 -1.16 -1.00
CA ASP A 15 -14.78 -1.64 -2.34
C ASP A 15 -13.62 -2.36 -3.05
N TYR A 16 -12.39 -1.89 -2.84
CA TYR A 16 -11.19 -2.51 -3.38
C TYR A 16 -10.90 -3.88 -2.76
N LEU A 17 -11.07 -4.03 -1.44
CA LEU A 17 -10.85 -5.32 -0.77
C LEU A 17 -11.91 -6.35 -1.20
N GLU A 18 -13.17 -5.93 -1.35
CA GLU A 18 -14.25 -6.76 -1.90
C GLU A 18 -13.95 -7.17 -3.34
N TYR A 19 -13.44 -6.24 -4.16
CA TYR A 19 -12.95 -6.55 -5.51
C TYR A 19 -11.82 -7.59 -5.51
N LEU A 20 -10.88 -7.50 -4.56
CA LEU A 20 -9.82 -8.51 -4.44
C LEU A 20 -10.36 -9.89 -4.08
N GLU A 21 -11.38 -9.94 -3.23
CA GLU A 21 -12.02 -11.17 -2.78
C GLU A 21 -12.84 -11.82 -3.89
N ILE A 22 -13.80 -11.07 -4.46
CA ILE A 22 -14.82 -11.63 -5.34
C ILE A 22 -14.35 -11.67 -6.80
N GLU A 23 -13.74 -10.60 -7.30
CA GLU A 23 -13.40 -10.48 -8.72
C GLU A 23 -11.98 -10.97 -9.05
N GLN A 24 -11.04 -10.90 -8.09
CA GLN A 24 -9.67 -11.36 -8.30
C GLN A 24 -9.36 -12.69 -7.62
N GLY A 25 -10.27 -13.23 -6.80
CA GLY A 25 -10.08 -14.50 -6.11
C GLY A 25 -8.81 -14.54 -5.25
N ARG A 26 -8.42 -13.43 -4.64
CA ARG A 26 -7.21 -13.37 -3.80
C ARG A 26 -7.44 -14.11 -2.49
N SER A 27 -6.39 -14.72 -1.98
CA SER A 27 -6.45 -15.38 -0.67
C SER A 27 -6.76 -14.37 0.44
N GLN A 28 -7.46 -14.84 1.48
CA GLN A 28 -7.77 -14.04 2.67
C GLN A 28 -6.52 -13.41 3.29
N LYS A 29 -5.39 -14.14 3.29
CA LYS A 29 -4.12 -13.59 3.78
C LYS A 29 -3.61 -12.40 2.94
N THR A 30 -3.81 -12.43 1.63
CA THR A 30 -3.46 -11.32 0.75
C THR A 30 -4.35 -10.11 1.05
N ILE A 31 -5.66 -10.33 1.19
CA ILE A 31 -6.63 -9.28 1.51
C ILE A 31 -6.28 -8.62 2.85
N GLN A 32 -6.03 -9.41 3.89
CA GLN A 32 -5.61 -8.92 5.22
C GLN A 32 -4.32 -8.09 5.15
N ASN A 33 -3.32 -8.52 4.37
CA ASN A 33 -2.09 -7.75 4.23
C ASN A 33 -2.36 -6.41 3.53
N TYR A 34 -3.15 -6.41 2.47
CA TYR A 34 -3.50 -5.19 1.73
C TYR A 34 -4.34 -4.24 2.57
N ASP A 35 -5.31 -4.78 3.31
CA ASP A 35 -6.10 -4.05 4.31
C ASP A 35 -5.19 -3.35 5.31
N HIS A 36 -4.29 -4.09 5.96
CA HIS A 36 -3.31 -3.55 6.91
C HIS A 36 -2.46 -2.42 6.31
N TYR A 37 -1.95 -2.60 5.10
CA TYR A 37 -1.11 -1.60 4.45
C TYR A 37 -1.88 -0.33 4.07
N LEU A 38 -3.12 -0.46 3.60
CA LEU A 38 -3.98 0.68 3.25
C LEU A 38 -4.59 1.35 4.48
N THR A 39 -4.81 0.62 5.57
CA THR A 39 -5.18 1.19 6.88
C THR A 39 -4.11 2.14 7.36
N ARG A 40 -2.82 1.78 7.26
CA ARG A 40 -1.72 2.68 7.60
C ARG A 40 -1.67 3.96 6.74
N LEU A 41 -2.22 3.94 5.53
CA LEU A 41 -2.38 5.17 4.74
C LEU A 41 -3.50 6.04 5.33
N LEU A 42 -4.63 5.43 5.69
CA LEU A 42 -5.75 6.11 6.36
C LEU A 42 -5.33 6.71 7.71
N ASP A 43 -4.61 5.95 8.53
CA ASP A 43 -4.12 6.42 9.84
C ASP A 43 -3.22 7.65 9.69
N PHE A 44 -2.43 7.72 8.61
CA PHE A 44 -1.56 8.84 8.32
C PHE A 44 -2.31 10.03 7.70
N ALA A 45 -3.20 9.78 6.75
CA ALA A 45 -3.85 10.82 5.95
C ALA A 45 -5.10 11.41 6.62
N GLY A 46 -5.72 10.67 7.55
CA GLY A 46 -7.02 10.99 8.11
C GLY A 46 -8.15 10.79 7.11
N GLU A 47 -9.24 11.52 7.32
CA GLU A 47 -10.41 11.48 6.44
C GLU A 47 -10.18 12.33 5.20
N ILE A 48 -9.85 11.66 4.10
CA ILE A 48 -9.60 12.28 2.79
C ILE A 48 -10.37 11.56 1.68
N SER A 49 -10.49 12.24 0.54
CA SER A 49 -10.96 11.63 -0.70
C SER A 49 -9.81 10.96 -1.47
N VAL A 50 -10.16 10.06 -2.40
CA VAL A 50 -9.17 9.41 -3.29
C VAL A 50 -8.42 10.45 -4.14
N THR A 51 -9.07 11.55 -4.51
CA THR A 51 -8.46 12.64 -5.30
C THR A 51 -7.39 13.41 -4.54
N ASP A 52 -7.38 13.35 -3.21
CA ASP A 52 -6.36 14.02 -2.38
C ASP A 52 -5.03 13.25 -2.38
N ILE A 53 -5.03 11.99 -2.85
CA ILE A 53 -3.80 11.19 -2.99
C ILE A 53 -2.98 11.75 -4.14
N ASN A 54 -1.94 12.51 -3.78
CA ASN A 54 -0.96 13.08 -4.69
C ASN A 54 0.47 12.68 -4.32
N SER A 55 1.43 13.03 -5.19
CA SER A 55 2.84 12.68 -4.99
C SER A 55 3.43 13.20 -3.67
N GLU A 56 3.00 14.38 -3.20
CA GLU A 56 3.46 14.93 -1.92
C GLU A 56 2.90 14.18 -0.71
N LEU A 57 1.62 13.80 -0.74
CA LEU A 57 1.02 12.95 0.29
C LEU A 57 1.76 11.61 0.38
N VAL A 58 2.01 10.97 -0.77
CA VAL A 58 2.75 9.70 -0.83
C VAL A 58 4.18 9.87 -0.31
N ARG A 59 4.87 10.97 -0.66
CA ARG A 59 6.22 11.26 -0.15
C ARG A 59 6.23 11.41 1.37
N LYS A 60 5.29 12.17 1.94
CA LYS A 60 5.18 12.35 3.40
C LYS A 60 4.80 11.04 4.10
N TRP A 61 3.89 10.26 3.52
CA TRP A 61 3.52 8.95 4.02
C TRP A 61 4.70 7.98 4.08
N ARG A 62 5.56 7.97 3.04
CA ARG A 62 6.81 7.17 3.05
C ARG A 62 7.76 7.57 4.16
N LEU A 63 7.92 8.87 4.43
CA LEU A 63 8.74 9.35 5.54
C LEU A 63 8.17 8.91 6.89
N TRP A 64 6.84 8.94 7.05
CA TRP A 64 6.17 8.46 8.24
C TRP A 64 6.33 6.94 8.42
N LEU A 65 6.15 6.15 7.35
CA LEU A 65 6.39 4.70 7.37
C LEU A 65 7.83 4.36 7.78
N ASN A 66 8.82 5.11 7.30
CA ASN A 66 10.22 4.88 7.67
C ASN A 66 10.44 4.98 9.19
N ARG A 67 9.71 5.89 9.86
CA ARG A 67 9.87 6.20 11.30
C ARG A 67 9.00 5.37 12.23
N LEU A 68 8.18 4.46 11.69
CA LEU A 68 7.18 3.72 12.47
C LEU A 68 7.79 2.68 13.43
N GLY A 69 9.06 2.31 13.20
CA GLY A 69 9.76 1.28 13.95
C GLY A 69 9.08 -0.10 13.94
N THR A 70 9.73 -1.05 14.59
CA THR A 70 9.23 -2.36 14.97
C THR A 70 9.74 -2.65 16.39
N ASN A 71 9.27 -3.76 17.00
CA ASN A 71 9.81 -4.19 18.30
C ASN A 71 11.31 -4.53 18.28
N THR A 72 11.93 -4.54 17.09
CA THR A 72 13.31 -4.97 16.85
C THR A 72 14.12 -3.93 16.08
N SER A 73 13.55 -2.78 15.73
CA SER A 73 14.23 -1.74 14.95
C SER A 73 13.54 -0.40 15.11
N ASP A 74 14.31 0.69 15.14
CA ASP A 74 13.75 2.05 15.18
C ASP A 74 13.08 2.47 13.87
N GLU A 75 13.32 1.73 12.78
CA GLU A 75 12.78 2.02 11.46
C GLU A 75 12.11 0.83 10.79
N LEU A 76 11.11 1.10 9.95
CA LEU A 76 10.47 0.06 9.15
C LEU A 76 11.39 -0.37 8.00
N GLN A 77 11.68 -1.66 7.87
CA GLN A 77 12.56 -2.15 6.79
C GLN A 77 12.06 -1.76 5.39
N LYS A 78 13.00 -1.48 4.47
CA LYS A 78 12.71 -1.08 3.08
C LYS A 78 11.78 -2.06 2.34
N ASN A 79 11.96 -3.37 2.55
CA ASN A 79 11.08 -4.39 1.96
C ASN A 79 9.64 -4.23 2.45
N THR A 80 9.47 -3.99 3.75
CA THR A 80 8.17 -3.79 4.36
C THR A 80 7.53 -2.50 3.87
N GLN A 81 8.29 -1.41 3.75
CA GLN A 81 7.79 -0.17 3.14
C GLN A 81 7.33 -0.41 1.69
N ASN A 82 8.08 -1.19 0.90
CA ASN A 82 7.69 -1.51 -0.47
C ASN A 82 6.37 -2.28 -0.55
N TYR A 83 6.03 -3.15 0.42
CA TYR A 83 4.71 -3.80 0.43
C TYR A 83 3.56 -2.79 0.54
N HIS A 84 3.74 -1.70 1.28
CA HIS A 84 2.73 -0.64 1.38
C HIS A 84 2.56 0.08 0.04
N LEU A 85 3.67 0.37 -0.64
CA LEU A 85 3.66 1.01 -1.96
C LEU A 85 3.08 0.11 -3.05
N ILE A 86 3.30 -1.20 -2.95
CA ILE A 86 2.69 -2.20 -3.85
C ILE A 86 1.17 -2.24 -3.66
N ALA A 87 0.68 -2.25 -2.41
CA ALA A 87 -0.74 -2.19 -2.12
C ALA A 87 -1.37 -0.89 -2.66
N LEU A 88 -0.72 0.26 -2.42
CA LEU A 88 -1.17 1.55 -2.96
C LEU A 88 -1.21 1.56 -4.49
N ARG A 89 -0.18 1.04 -5.17
CA ARG A 89 -0.19 0.91 -6.65
C ARG A 89 -1.37 0.08 -7.14
N ASN A 90 -1.66 -1.04 -6.49
CA ASN A 90 -2.74 -1.92 -6.92
C ASN A 90 -4.12 -1.28 -6.66
N PHE A 91 -4.27 -0.60 -5.53
CA PHE A 91 -5.45 0.21 -5.23
C PHE A 91 -5.70 1.33 -6.26
N LEU A 92 -4.66 2.07 -6.66
CA LEU A 92 -4.79 3.11 -7.70
C LEU A 92 -5.16 2.53 -9.07
N LYS A 93 -4.68 1.33 -9.40
CA LYS A 93 -5.12 0.61 -10.61
C LYS A 93 -6.59 0.22 -10.54
N PHE A 94 -7.07 -0.21 -9.37
CA PHE A 94 -8.49 -0.46 -9.16
C PHE A 94 -9.32 0.82 -9.33
N CYS A 95 -8.87 1.94 -8.78
CA CYS A 95 -9.55 3.23 -8.94
C CYS A 95 -9.69 3.59 -10.42
N ALA A 96 -8.61 3.48 -11.20
CA ALA A 96 -8.64 3.71 -12.64
C ALA A 96 -9.59 2.76 -13.39
N LYS A 97 -9.66 1.48 -13.01
CA LYS A 97 -10.61 0.51 -13.60
C LYS A 97 -12.08 0.82 -13.31
N ARG A 98 -12.37 1.52 -12.23
CA ARG A 98 -13.72 1.88 -11.78
C ARG A 98 -14.07 3.35 -12.09
N ASP A 99 -13.26 4.01 -12.92
CA ASP A 99 -13.38 5.43 -13.26
C ASP A 99 -13.42 6.35 -12.01
N ILE A 100 -12.76 5.95 -10.93
CA ILE A 100 -12.59 6.76 -9.72
C ILE A 100 -11.36 7.66 -9.96
N PRO A 101 -11.52 9.00 -9.97
CA PRO A 101 -10.41 9.91 -10.20
C PRO A 101 -9.32 9.76 -9.13
N ALA A 102 -8.10 9.46 -9.56
CA ALA A 102 -6.95 9.22 -8.68
C ALA A 102 -5.63 9.52 -9.42
N MET A 103 -4.53 9.68 -8.69
CA MET A 103 -3.20 9.74 -9.31
C MET A 103 -2.86 8.41 -10.02
N SER A 104 -2.09 8.48 -11.11
CA SER A 104 -1.63 7.28 -11.81
C SER A 104 -0.75 6.40 -10.91
N ALA A 105 -1.01 5.09 -10.93
CA ALA A 105 -0.24 4.10 -10.20
C ALA A 105 1.25 4.08 -10.56
N ASP A 106 1.60 4.46 -11.79
CA ASP A 106 2.99 4.42 -12.28
C ASP A 106 3.88 5.51 -11.64
N LYS A 107 3.27 6.53 -11.03
CA LYS A 107 3.98 7.58 -10.27
C LYS A 107 4.46 7.12 -8.89
N ILE A 108 3.98 5.98 -8.40
CA ILE A 108 4.50 5.41 -7.17
C ILE A 108 5.81 4.70 -7.52
N GLU A 109 6.92 4.98 -6.85
CA GLU A 109 8.20 4.29 -7.07
C GLU A 109 8.58 3.41 -5.88
N LEU A 110 9.17 2.24 -6.14
CA LEU A 110 9.66 1.34 -5.09
C LEU A 110 11.12 1.62 -4.78
N ALA A 111 11.49 1.53 -3.50
CA ALA A 111 12.89 1.59 -3.11
C ALA A 111 13.63 0.33 -3.60
N LYS A 112 14.86 0.50 -4.09
CA LYS A 112 15.74 -0.64 -4.37
C LYS A 112 16.03 -1.37 -3.05
N ALA A 113 15.61 -2.62 -2.98
CA ALA A 113 15.91 -3.51 -1.88
C ALA A 113 17.14 -4.34 -2.21
N ASN A 114 18.18 -4.26 -1.38
CA ASN A 114 19.27 -5.23 -1.43
C ASN A 114 18.70 -6.56 -0.93
N ARG A 115 18.68 -7.59 -1.80
CA ARG A 115 18.35 -8.96 -1.36
C ARG A 115 19.40 -9.36 -0.34
N LYS A 116 18.98 -9.71 0.88
CA LYS A 116 19.87 -10.42 1.81
C LYS A 116 20.25 -11.74 1.12
N GLN A 117 21.55 -11.98 0.94
CA GLN A 117 22.03 -13.32 0.56
C GLN A 117 21.60 -14.26 1.68
N VAL A 118 20.90 -15.34 1.32
CA VAL A 118 20.63 -16.42 2.25
C VAL A 118 21.94 -17.19 2.38
N THR A 119 22.63 -17.05 3.50
CA THR A 119 23.68 -17.98 3.89
C THR A 119 22.99 -19.29 4.24
N PHE A 120 23.27 -20.34 3.46
CA PHE A 120 22.89 -21.69 3.85
C PHE A 120 23.78 -22.09 5.03
N LEU A 121 23.20 -22.60 6.11
CA LEU A 121 23.96 -23.28 7.17
C LEU A 121 24.56 -24.56 6.55
N ASN A 122 25.87 -24.74 6.71
CA ASN A 122 26.51 -25.98 6.27
C ASN A 122 26.12 -27.12 7.23
N PRO A 123 26.00 -28.37 6.75
CA PRO A 123 25.64 -29.52 7.58
C PRO A 123 26.57 -29.78 8.78
N GLU A 124 27.73 -29.14 8.83
CA GLU A 124 28.72 -29.24 9.91
C GLU A 124 28.39 -28.37 11.14
N GLU A 125 27.35 -27.52 11.07
CA GLU A 125 26.91 -26.64 12.16
C GLU A 125 25.67 -27.19 12.93
N LEU A 126 25.41 -28.50 12.84
CA LEU A 126 24.26 -29.20 13.43
C LEU A 126 24.63 -30.08 14.64
#